data_AF-A0A0D3LNE7-F1
#
_entry.id   AF-A0A0D3LNE7-F1
#
_cell.length_a   1.000
_cell.length_b   1.000
_cell.length_c   1.000
_cell.angle_alpha   90.00
_cell.angle_beta   90.00
_cell.angle_gamma   90.00
#
_symmetry.space_group_name_H-M   'P 1'
#
loop_
_entity.id
_entity.type
_entity.pdbx_description
1 polymer ?
#
loop_
_entity_poly.entity_id
_entity_poly.type
_entity_poly.pdbx_seq_one_letter_code
_entity_poly.pdbx_strand_id
1 'polypeptide(L)'
;MEEQKETEKAEIYSQRVRAGKRTYFFDVKSTRSNDYYLTITESKRRFKEDGFTYEKHKIFLYKEDFEKFLEALKESVDYVKTELMPEYDFSQFSKGNPSSEDEIDTELKWD
;
A
#
# COMPACT_ATOMS: atom_id res chain seq x y z
N MET A 1 -16.62 -1.32 19.23
CA MET A 1 -15.27 -0.95 19.71
C MET A 1 -14.43 -2.16 20.18
N GLU A 2 -14.90 -3.42 20.05
CA GLU A 2 -14.08 -4.60 20.38
C GLU A 2 -13.38 -5.24 19.15
N GLU A 3 -13.93 -5.10 17.95
CA GLU A 3 -13.36 -5.70 16.72
C GLU A 3 -11.96 -5.19 16.34
N GLN A 4 -11.63 -3.94 16.69
CA GLN A 4 -10.30 -3.37 16.37
C GLN A 4 -9.18 -4.03 17.18
N LYS A 5 -9.44 -4.51 18.40
CA LYS A 5 -8.41 -5.04 19.31
C LYS A 5 -7.95 -6.45 18.96
N GLU A 6 -8.80 -7.28 18.36
CA GLU A 6 -8.38 -8.59 17.86
C GLU A 6 -7.59 -8.49 16.55
N THR A 7 -7.88 -7.47 15.73
CA THR A 7 -7.24 -7.29 14.43
C THR A 7 -5.76 -6.93 14.54
N GLU A 8 -5.36 -6.18 15.58
CA GLU A 8 -3.95 -5.88 15.87
C GLU A 8 -3.14 -7.12 16.29
N LYS A 9 -3.77 -8.12 16.93
CA LYS A 9 -3.07 -9.35 17.36
C LYS A 9 -2.76 -10.32 16.22
N ALA A 10 -3.38 -10.17 15.06
CA ALA A 10 -3.18 -11.03 13.90
C ALA A 10 -2.20 -10.45 12.86
N GLU A 11 -1.70 -9.23 13.08
CA GLU A 11 -0.76 -8.55 12.18
C GLU A 11 0.67 -8.86 12.57
N ILE A 12 1.35 -9.65 11.73
CA ILE A 12 2.69 -10.18 11.98
C ILE A 12 3.76 -9.22 11.48
N TYR A 13 3.47 -8.56 10.36
CA TYR A 13 4.35 -7.61 9.72
C TYR A 13 3.51 -6.56 8.99
N SER A 14 3.94 -5.31 8.99
CA SER A 14 3.34 -4.25 8.19
C SER A 14 4.42 -3.36 7.60
N GLN A 15 4.29 -3.09 6.31
CA GLN A 15 5.12 -2.11 5.60
C GLN A 15 4.22 -1.02 5.01
N ARG A 16 4.53 0.22 5.35
CA ARG A 16 3.86 1.41 4.83
C ARG A 16 4.71 2.11 3.78
N VAL A 17 4.13 2.39 2.62
CA VAL A 17 4.76 3.13 1.53
C VAL A 17 3.91 4.35 1.20
N ARG A 18 4.44 5.56 1.45
CA ARG A 18 3.81 6.82 1.05
C ARG A 18 4.20 7.19 -0.37
N ALA A 19 3.23 7.68 -1.14
CA ALA A 19 3.40 8.08 -2.53
C ALA A 19 2.46 9.27 -2.83
N GLY A 20 2.83 10.45 -2.33
CA GLY A 20 2.03 11.67 -2.45
C GLY A 20 0.65 11.51 -1.81
N LYS A 21 -0.43 11.61 -2.60
CA LYS A 21 -1.83 11.49 -2.11
C LYS A 21 -2.26 10.05 -1.80
N ARG A 22 -1.37 9.08 -1.96
CA ARG A 22 -1.63 7.66 -1.76
C ARG A 22 -0.72 7.10 -0.68
N THR A 23 -1.27 6.24 0.15
CA THR A 23 -0.51 5.42 1.09
C THR A 23 -0.84 3.97 0.83
N TYR A 24 0.19 3.16 0.59
CA TYR A 24 0.08 1.72 0.44
C TYR A 24 0.46 1.04 1.75
N PHE A 25 -0.31 0.05 2.16
CA PHE A 25 -0.06 -0.79 3.32
C PHE A 25 0.07 -2.23 2.86
N PHE A 26 1.15 -2.89 3.26
CA PHE A 26 1.45 -4.29 2.97
C PHE A 26 1.51 -5.04 4.31
N ASP A 27 0.38 -5.64 4.69
CA ASP A 27 0.22 -6.27 6.00
C ASP A 27 0.22 -7.79 5.86
N VAL A 28 1.11 -8.48 6.56
CA VAL A 28 1.13 -9.94 6.65
C VAL A 28 0.34 -10.36 7.88
N LYS A 29 -0.65 -11.23 7.67
CA LYS A 29 -1.56 -11.70 8.72
C LYS A 29 -1.64 -13.21 8.74
N SER A 30 -1.93 -13.78 9.91
CA SER A 30 -2.22 -15.21 10.04
C SER A 30 -3.71 -15.50 10.05
N THR A 31 -4.10 -16.62 9.44
CA THR A 31 -5.44 -17.20 9.61
C THR A 31 -5.51 -17.98 10.93
N ARG A 32 -6.72 -18.42 11.31
CA ARG A 32 -6.91 -19.30 12.47
C ARG A 32 -6.20 -20.65 12.34
N SER A 33 -5.90 -21.08 11.11
CA SER A 33 -5.17 -22.32 10.80
C SER A 33 -3.65 -22.13 10.80
N ASN A 34 -3.15 -20.97 11.25
CA ASN A 34 -1.72 -20.62 11.27
C ASN A 34 -1.08 -20.52 9.87
N ASP A 35 -1.89 -20.24 8.84
CA ASP A 35 -1.43 -19.91 7.50
C ASP A 35 -1.27 -18.40 7.32
N TYR A 36 -0.40 -17.97 6.43
CA TYR A 36 -0.14 -16.55 6.19
C TYR A 36 -0.82 -16.05 4.91
N TYR A 37 -1.28 -14.81 4.96
CA TYR A 37 -1.81 -14.09 3.81
C TYR A 37 -1.38 -12.61 3.88
N LEU A 38 -1.31 -11.97 2.71
CA LEU A 38 -0.97 -10.56 2.57
C LEU A 38 -2.24 -9.75 2.34
N THR A 39 -2.38 -8.63 3.04
CA THR A 39 -3.36 -7.60 2.74
C THR A 39 -2.63 -6.40 2.12
N ILE A 40 -2.96 -6.07 0.87
CA ILE A 40 -2.44 -4.87 0.21
C ILE A 40 -3.57 -3.83 0.21
N THR A 41 -3.36 -2.69 0.85
CA THR A 41 -4.34 -1.60 0.89
C THR A 41 -3.77 -0.34 0.26
N GLU A 42 -4.41 0.17 -0.79
CA GLU A 42 -4.23 1.54 -1.27
C GLU A 42 -5.21 2.45 -0.53
N SER A 43 -4.72 3.48 0.17
CA SER A 43 -5.53 4.56 0.73
C SER A 43 -5.23 5.85 -0.02
N LYS A 44 -6.21 6.35 -0.77
CA LYS A 44 -6.11 7.56 -1.58
C LYS A 44 -6.87 8.72 -0.94
N ARG A 45 -6.18 9.82 -0.68
CA ARG A 45 -6.79 11.06 -0.19
C ARG A 45 -7.57 11.75 -1.33
N ARG A 46 -8.86 11.97 -1.13
CA ARG A 46 -9.76 12.72 -2.02
C ARG A 46 -10.16 14.02 -1.34
N PHE A 47 -9.97 15.14 -2.01
CA PHE A 47 -10.46 16.44 -1.55
C PHE A 47 -11.88 16.65 -2.08
N LYS A 48 -12.76 17.17 -1.23
CA LYS A 48 -14.12 17.62 -1.51
C LYS A 48 -14.26 19.07 -1.05
N GLU A 49 -15.31 19.76 -1.47
CA GLU A 49 -15.55 21.16 -1.08
C GLU A 49 -15.56 21.36 0.45
N ASP A 50 -16.08 20.38 1.20
CA ASP A 50 -16.19 20.43 2.67
C ASP A 50 -15.07 19.67 3.43
N GLY A 51 -13.99 19.25 2.77
CA GLY A 51 -12.87 18.59 3.46
C GLY A 51 -12.17 17.49 2.66
N PHE A 52 -11.70 16.44 3.35
CA PHE A 52 -11.06 15.29 2.70
C PHE A 52 -11.65 13.97 3.16
N THR A 53 -11.65 12.98 2.26
CA THR A 53 -12.05 11.60 2.53
C THR A 53 -10.98 10.66 2.02
N TYR A 54 -10.80 9.51 2.69
CA TYR A 54 -9.90 8.45 2.20
C TYR A 54 -10.69 7.37 1.49
N GLU A 55 -10.34 7.12 0.23
CA GLU A 55 -10.82 5.99 -0.56
C GLU A 55 -9.85 4.83 -0.38
N LYS A 56 -10.34 3.68 0.09
CA LYS A 56 -9.51 2.49 0.35
C LYS A 56 -9.83 1.38 -0.63
N HIS A 57 -8.82 0.89 -1.34
CA HIS A 57 -8.87 -0.34 -2.12
C HIS A 57 -8.07 -1.41 -1.40
N LYS A 58 -8.66 -2.57 -1.17
CA LYS A 58 -8.03 -3.66 -0.42
C LYS A 58 -8.02 -4.94 -1.24
N ILE A 59 -6.86 -5.57 -1.30
CA ILE A 59 -6.64 -6.86 -1.93
C ILE A 59 -6.18 -7.83 -0.84
N PHE A 60 -6.76 -9.03 -0.83
CA PHE A 60 -6.28 -10.16 -0.04
C PHE A 60 -5.57 -11.12 -0.98
N LEU A 61 -4.35 -11.50 -0.61
CA LEU A 61 -3.54 -12.43 -1.38
C LEU A 61 -3.14 -13.58 -0.45
N TYR A 62 -3.47 -14.81 -0.84
CA TYR A 62 -3.17 -16.01 -0.06
C TYR A 62 -1.87 -16.67 -0.55
N LYS A 63 -1.23 -17.45 0.32
CA LYS A 63 0.11 -18.02 0.09
C LYS A 63 0.23 -18.81 -1.23
N GLU A 64 -0.84 -19.49 -1.64
CA GLU A 64 -0.93 -20.29 -2.86
C GLU A 64 -0.80 -19.46 -4.14
N ASP A 65 -1.12 -18.17 -4.07
CA ASP A 65 -1.13 -17.25 -5.20
C ASP A 65 0.09 -16.31 -5.25
N PHE A 66 0.94 -16.34 -4.22
CA PHE A 66 2.07 -15.41 -4.09
C PHE A 66 2.97 -15.39 -5.32
N GLU A 67 3.43 -16.55 -5.76
CA GLU A 67 4.38 -16.63 -6.88
C GLU A 67 3.78 -16.10 -8.18
N LYS A 68 2.57 -16.57 -8.52
CA LYS A 68 1.86 -16.17 -9.74
C LYS A 68 1.55 -14.68 -9.75
N PHE A 69 1.15 -14.13 -8.61
CA PHE A 69 0.83 -12.71 -8.48
C PHE A 69 2.09 -11.85 -8.60
N LEU A 70 3.19 -12.23 -7.95
CA LEU A 70 4.46 -11.50 -7.99
C LEU A 70 5.07 -11.51 -9.39
N GLU A 71 5.05 -12.66 -10.07
CA GLU A 71 5.50 -12.80 -11.45
C GLU A 71 4.70 -11.88 -12.38
N ALA A 72 3.38 -11.99 -12.38
CA ALA A 72 2.51 -11.17 -13.23
C ALA A 72 2.66 -9.66 -12.94
N LEU A 73 2.77 -9.27 -11.66
CA LEU A 73 3.01 -7.88 -11.25
C LEU A 73 4.34 -7.38 -11.79
N LYS A 74 5.41 -8.17 -11.62
CA LYS A 74 6.75 -7.81 -12.07
C LYS A 74 6.81 -7.68 -13.59
N GLU A 75 6.33 -8.68 -14.32
CA GLU A 75 6.29 -8.67 -15.79
C GLU A 75 5.51 -7.48 -16.33
N SER A 76 4.36 -7.16 -15.73
CA SER A 76 3.55 -6.01 -16.13
C SER A 76 4.30 -4.69 -15.93
N VAL A 77 5.02 -4.55 -14.80
CA VAL A 77 5.83 -3.36 -14.51
C VAL A 77 7.03 -3.28 -15.46
N ASP A 78 7.70 -4.39 -15.70
CA ASP A 78 8.87 -4.45 -16.59
C ASP A 78 8.48 -4.13 -18.04
N TYR A 79 7.34 -4.64 -18.52
CA TYR A 79 6.80 -4.28 -19.84
C TYR A 79 6.53 -2.77 -19.97
N VAL A 80 5.95 -2.13 -18.95
CA VAL A 80 5.76 -0.68 -18.95
C VAL A 80 7.09 0.07 -19.03
N LYS A 81 8.09 -0.38 -18.25
CA LYS A 81 9.40 0.30 -18.20
C LYS A 81 10.23 0.11 -19.46
N THR A 82 10.14 -1.05 -20.11
CA THR A 82 11.02 -1.42 -21.22
C THR A 82 10.39 -1.12 -22.58
N GLU A 83 9.10 -1.46 -22.75
CA GLU A 83 8.44 -1.38 -24.05
C GLU A 83 7.62 -0.09 -24.21
N LEU A 84 6.93 0.36 -23.16
CA LEU A 84 6.02 1.51 -23.25
C LEU A 84 6.69 2.85 -22.91
N MET A 85 7.62 2.85 -21.96
CA MET A 85 8.27 4.06 -21.45
C MET A 85 9.79 3.89 -21.21
N PRO A 86 10.57 3.44 -22.22
CA PRO A 86 12.00 3.17 -22.05
C PRO A 86 12.85 4.37 -21.64
N GLU A 87 12.48 5.57 -22.12
CA GLU A 87 13.23 6.81 -21.87
C GLU A 87 12.80 7.52 -20.57
N TYR A 88 11.80 6.99 -19.85
CA TYR A 88 11.29 7.61 -18.63
C TYR A 88 12.07 7.15 -17.41
N ASP A 89 12.73 8.09 -16.72
CA ASP A 89 13.46 7.78 -15.50
C ASP A 89 12.52 7.59 -14.30
N PHE A 90 12.06 6.36 -14.06
CA PHE A 90 11.26 6.03 -12.88
C PHE A 90 12.05 6.14 -11.56
N SER A 91 13.38 6.17 -11.59
CA SER A 91 14.21 6.23 -10.38
C SER A 91 14.11 7.57 -9.66
N GLN A 92 13.69 8.64 -10.35
CA GLN A 92 13.48 9.96 -9.77
C GLN A 92 12.47 9.95 -8.61
N PHE A 93 11.53 9.01 -8.62
CA PHE A 93 10.52 8.84 -7.55
C PHE A 93 11.02 8.03 -6.36
N SER A 94 12.18 7.35 -6.47
CA SER A 94 12.77 6.61 -5.35
C SER A 94 13.51 7.52 -4.36
N LYS A 95 13.93 8.71 -4.81
CA LYS A 95 14.63 9.69 -3.98
C LYS A 95 13.59 10.43 -3.15
N GLY A 96 13.40 9.98 -1.91
CA GLY A 96 12.48 10.53 -0.93
C GLY A 96 12.83 11.96 -0.53
N ASN A 97 12.59 12.92 -1.41
CA ASN A 97 12.24 14.25 -0.97
C ASN A 97 10.82 14.14 -0.42
N PRO A 98 10.60 14.26 0.90
CA PRO A 98 9.26 14.39 1.42
C PRO A 98 8.65 15.60 0.70
N SER A 99 7.57 15.36 -0.03
CA SER A 99 6.81 16.46 -0.58
C SER A 99 6.20 17.23 0.60
N SER A 100 5.97 18.54 0.46
CA SER A 100 5.30 19.33 1.50
C SER A 100 3.91 18.76 1.87
N GLU A 101 3.31 17.93 1.01
CA GLU A 101 2.07 17.19 1.33
C GLU A 101 2.29 15.99 2.27
N ASP A 102 3.48 15.38 2.27
CA ASP A 102 3.85 14.27 3.16
C ASP A 102 4.09 14.74 4.61
N GLU A 103 4.56 15.98 4.79
CA GLU A 103 4.77 16.61 6.11
C GLU A 103 3.44 16.87 6.83
N ILE A 104 2.42 17.36 6.12
CA ILE A 104 1.08 17.64 6.65
C ILE A 104 0.39 16.35 7.16
N ASP A 105 0.63 15.21 6.51
CA ASP A 105 0.09 13.91 6.94
C ASP A 105 0.80 13.36 8.19
N THR A 106 2.03 13.77 8.47
CA THR A 106 2.75 13.41 9.70
C THR A 106 2.30 14.19 10.93
N GLU A 107 1.84 15.44 10.76
CA GLU A 107 1.37 16.28 11.87
C GLU A 107 -0.06 15.96 12.29
N LEU A 108 -0.89 15.43 11.39
CA LEU A 108 -2.24 14.93 11.68
C LEU A 108 -2.20 13.53 12.31
N LYS A 109 -1.35 13.31 13.32
CA LYS A 109 -1.46 12.14 14.20
C LYS A 109 -2.80 12.23 14.92
N TRP A 110 -3.65 11.23 14.68
CA TRP A 110 -4.87 11.02 15.46
C TRP A 110 -4.46 10.64 16.89
N ASP A 111 -4.96 11.37 17.88
CA ASP A 111 -5.23 10.81 19.21
C ASP A 111 -6.34 9.74 19.10
#